data_AF-A6GDJ3-F1
#
_entry.id   AF-A6GDJ3-F1
#
_cell.length_a   1.000
_cell.length_b   1.000
_cell.length_c   1.000
_cell.angle_alpha   90.00
_cell.angle_beta   90.00
_cell.angle_gamma   90.00
#
_symmetry.space_group_name_H-M   'P 1'
#
loop_
_entity.id
_entity.type
_entity.pdbx_description
1 polymer ?
#
loop_
_entity_poly.entity_id
_entity_poly.type
_entity_poly.pdbx_seq_one_letter_code
_entity_poly.pdbx_strand_id
1 'polypeptide(L)'
;MSEALDRPRAPTPALRRALRLADAHPHDFTIQYPPRREYFMEAFAVPEPRRAAELAEAQAQLLHAEPLLLYCHVPFCATKCHYCNFAVDTRSRPSLHGRYVDGLVRELERLDARLPASTSIGGIDIGGGTPTLLEVDALDRLLAALAPFADRARDSPFAFGPVSIETTPAIAAREPDKLARLANGGVARISMGVQSTDAATLEALNRGRHGSAAGTDLQARALANLRGAGFERVNVDLIFGLPDQSLDQWRRDLDTVLAAAPDSITTYDCLYRGKGRVLTRKHDASGRPRPTPERYAALYDLAFERLRAAGYVAPYGSVNFSRRPGETGTSAYFEGRLLDGHAYLGVGNYASSQAGARWWFAPYKVDRWLEAVESGVHLPAGDLYRLPAGERAAKQLLLALSFGVVDGARLRRAHGIELDAVCGPALEFALSRGYLVPDGDERWTLAPGRFDVLPRLRALFHTAAATAWLDRQRPGLRVL
;
A
#
# COMPACT_ATOMS: atom_id res chain seq x y z
N MET A 1 29.40 25.15 -2.73
CA MET A 1 30.26 24.25 -1.93
C MET A 1 30.33 22.91 -2.63
N SER A 2 31.33 22.70 -3.48
CA SER A 2 31.36 21.59 -4.45
C SER A 2 32.75 20.93 -4.50
N GLU A 3 33.26 20.43 -3.37
CA GLU A 3 34.62 19.84 -3.36
C GLU A 3 34.91 18.82 -2.23
N ALA A 4 33.94 17.96 -1.88
CA ALA A 4 34.15 16.92 -0.85
C ALA A 4 33.51 15.54 -1.13
N LEU A 5 33.23 15.18 -2.39
CA LEU A 5 32.62 13.87 -2.72
C LEU A 5 33.60 12.81 -3.26
N ASP A 6 34.90 13.07 -3.30
CA ASP A 6 35.82 12.32 -4.17
C ASP A 6 36.38 11.00 -3.61
N ARG A 7 35.84 10.49 -2.49
CA ARG A 7 36.01 9.09 -2.08
C ARG A 7 34.74 8.52 -1.48
N PRO A 8 34.26 7.33 -1.94
CA PRO A 8 33.07 6.71 -1.37
C PRO A 8 33.31 6.40 0.10
N ARG A 9 32.43 6.91 0.98
CA ARG A 9 32.57 6.75 2.43
C ARG A 9 32.48 5.26 2.79
N ALA A 10 33.40 4.79 3.61
CA ALA A 10 33.34 3.40 4.08
C ALA A 10 32.07 3.21 4.94
N PRO A 11 31.28 2.15 4.70
CA PRO A 11 30.08 1.90 5.49
C PRO A 11 30.46 1.54 6.94
N THR A 12 29.69 2.05 7.91
CA THR A 12 29.82 1.66 9.32
C THR A 12 29.57 0.15 9.49
N PRO A 13 30.00 -0.48 10.60
CA PRO A 13 29.74 -1.91 10.83
C PRO A 13 28.25 -2.27 10.75
N ALA A 14 27.36 -1.39 11.21
CA ALA A 14 25.92 -1.59 11.11
C ALA A 14 25.43 -1.58 9.66
N LEU A 15 25.89 -0.62 8.86
CA LEU A 15 25.52 -0.54 7.43
C LEU A 15 26.09 -1.72 6.63
N ARG A 16 27.33 -2.15 6.92
CA ARG A 16 27.90 -3.36 6.32
C ARG A 16 27.04 -4.59 6.58
N ARG A 17 26.54 -4.75 7.80
CA ARG A 17 25.64 -5.85 8.17
C ARG A 17 24.33 -5.78 7.39
N ALA A 18 23.71 -4.60 7.29
CA ALA A 18 22.47 -4.40 6.54
C ALA A 18 22.66 -4.72 5.04
N LEU A 19 23.72 -4.21 4.42
CA LEU A 19 24.04 -4.44 3.01
C LEU A 19 24.28 -5.92 2.71
N ARG A 20 25.06 -6.62 3.55
CA ARG A 20 25.29 -8.06 3.41
C ARG A 20 23.99 -8.87 3.46
N LEU A 21 23.05 -8.49 4.33
CA LEU A 21 21.73 -9.14 4.38
C LEU A 21 20.91 -8.85 3.12
N ALA A 22 20.94 -7.61 2.63
CA ALA A 22 20.25 -7.23 1.40
C ALA A 22 20.78 -7.99 0.17
N ASP A 23 22.08 -8.18 0.09
CA ASP A 23 22.74 -8.91 -1.00
C ASP A 23 22.37 -10.40 -0.97
N ALA A 24 22.37 -11.02 0.21
CA ALA A 24 22.04 -12.44 0.35
C ALA A 24 20.53 -12.71 0.24
N HIS A 25 19.69 -11.76 0.69
CA HIS A 25 18.25 -11.93 0.84
C HIS A 25 17.46 -10.69 0.43
N PRO A 26 17.53 -10.24 -0.84
CA PRO A 26 16.92 -8.99 -1.28
C PRO A 26 15.40 -8.95 -1.07
N HIS A 27 14.72 -10.10 -1.13
CA HIS A 27 13.27 -10.21 -0.91
C HIS A 27 12.82 -10.02 0.55
N ASP A 28 13.75 -9.88 1.51
CA ASP A 28 13.42 -9.45 2.87
C ASP A 28 13.33 -7.91 3.00
N PHE A 29 13.81 -7.17 1.99
CA PHE A 29 13.87 -5.71 1.96
C PHE A 29 12.91 -5.15 0.90
N THR A 30 11.62 -5.22 1.23
CA THR A 30 10.52 -4.78 0.37
C THR A 30 9.95 -3.43 0.83
N ILE A 31 8.93 -2.91 0.15
CA ILE A 31 8.13 -1.75 0.60
C ILE A 31 7.57 -1.90 2.02
N GLN A 32 7.40 -3.13 2.50
CA GLN A 32 6.81 -3.38 3.80
C GLN A 32 7.81 -3.16 4.95
N TYR A 33 7.43 -2.27 5.87
CA TYR A 33 8.10 -2.11 7.16
C TYR A 33 7.11 -2.02 8.32
N PRO A 34 7.49 -2.46 9.53
CA PRO A 34 8.59 -3.37 9.86
C PRO A 34 8.62 -4.71 9.07
N PRO A 35 9.78 -5.39 8.97
CA PRO A 35 10.07 -6.32 7.87
C PRO A 35 9.23 -7.60 7.88
N ARG A 36 8.80 -8.07 9.06
CA ARG A 36 7.98 -9.29 9.22
C ARG A 36 7.08 -9.18 10.42
N ARG A 37 5.89 -9.81 10.40
CA ARG A 37 4.91 -9.77 11.50
C ARG A 37 5.51 -10.26 12.82
N GLU A 38 6.34 -11.29 12.76
CA GLU A 38 7.00 -11.90 13.92
C GLU A 38 7.86 -10.88 14.68
N TYR A 39 8.57 -10.00 13.96
CA TYR A 39 9.35 -8.93 14.58
C TYR A 39 8.47 -8.00 15.43
N PHE A 40 7.30 -7.62 14.92
CA PHE A 40 6.37 -6.76 15.67
C PHE A 40 5.81 -7.43 16.91
N MET A 41 5.45 -8.71 16.77
CA MET A 41 4.90 -9.47 17.88
C MET A 41 5.91 -9.61 19.01
N GLU A 42 7.16 -9.94 18.66
CA GLU A 42 8.23 -10.10 19.61
C GLU A 42 8.66 -8.77 20.26
N ALA A 43 8.75 -7.69 19.48
CA ALA A 43 9.35 -6.44 19.94
C ALA A 43 8.33 -5.43 20.50
N PHE A 44 7.10 -5.39 19.99
CA PHE A 44 6.20 -4.24 20.18
C PHE A 44 4.77 -4.60 20.60
N ALA A 45 4.42 -5.89 20.70
CA ALA A 45 3.08 -6.29 21.12
C ALA A 45 2.77 -5.75 22.53
N VAL A 46 1.59 -5.17 22.70
CA VAL A 46 1.11 -4.76 24.01
C VAL A 46 0.48 -5.97 24.70
N PRO A 47 1.07 -6.47 25.81
CA PRO A 47 0.53 -7.61 26.52
C PRO A 47 -0.67 -7.20 27.41
N GLU A 48 -1.50 -8.18 27.75
CA GLU A 48 -2.47 -8.02 28.83
C GLU A 48 -1.76 -7.79 30.18
N PRO A 49 -2.36 -7.03 31.12
CA PRO A 49 -3.68 -6.39 31.05
C PRO A 49 -3.67 -4.97 30.44
N ARG A 50 -2.52 -4.49 29.92
CA ARG A 50 -2.36 -3.08 29.47
C ARG A 50 -3.12 -2.76 28.19
N ARG A 51 -3.59 -3.77 27.45
CA ARG A 51 -4.15 -3.61 26.10
C ARG A 51 -5.37 -2.68 26.08
N ALA A 52 -6.29 -2.82 27.05
CA ALA A 52 -7.50 -2.00 27.09
C ALA A 52 -7.19 -0.51 27.28
N ALA A 53 -6.30 -0.17 28.21
CA ALA A 53 -5.89 1.21 28.48
C ALA A 53 -5.16 1.82 27.26
N GLU A 54 -4.23 1.07 26.66
CA GLU A 54 -3.50 1.53 25.47
C GLU A 54 -4.44 1.73 24.27
N LEU A 55 -5.43 0.86 24.08
CA LEU A 55 -6.43 1.03 23.02
C LEU A 55 -7.32 2.26 23.26
N ALA A 56 -7.77 2.49 24.50
CA ALA A 56 -8.57 3.66 24.85
C ALA A 56 -7.80 4.96 24.57
N GLU A 57 -6.51 5.01 24.92
CA GLU A 57 -5.67 6.17 24.62
C GLU A 57 -5.43 6.34 23.12
N ALA A 58 -5.24 5.23 22.37
CA ALA A 58 -5.13 5.28 20.91
C ALA A 58 -6.37 5.88 20.26
N GLN A 59 -7.56 5.43 20.69
CA GLN A 59 -8.83 5.92 20.17
C GLN A 59 -9.04 7.39 20.55
N ALA A 60 -8.71 7.80 21.77
CA ALA A 60 -8.79 9.20 22.18
C ALA A 60 -7.86 10.10 21.35
N GLN A 61 -6.60 9.68 21.11
CA GLN A 61 -5.67 10.40 20.26
C GLN A 61 -6.18 10.53 18.81
N LEU A 62 -6.84 9.50 18.31
CA LEU A 62 -7.40 9.50 16.95
C LEU A 62 -8.55 10.49 16.77
N LEU A 63 -9.39 10.72 17.80
CA LEU A 63 -10.47 11.70 17.74
C LEU A 63 -9.97 13.16 17.61
N HIS A 64 -8.69 13.40 17.89
CA HIS A 64 -8.05 14.72 17.78
C HIS A 64 -7.00 14.78 16.66
N ALA A 65 -6.95 13.77 15.78
CA ALA A 65 -6.05 13.78 14.65
C ALA A 65 -6.55 14.74 13.55
N GLU A 66 -5.66 15.60 13.07
CA GLU A 66 -5.95 16.57 12.01
C GLU A 66 -4.81 16.60 10.98
N PRO A 67 -5.05 16.19 9.72
CA PRO A 67 -6.23 15.46 9.25
C PRO A 67 -6.24 13.99 9.73
N LEU A 68 -7.44 13.41 9.84
CA LEU A 68 -7.65 11.97 10.01
C LEU A 68 -7.87 11.30 8.65
N LEU A 69 -7.21 10.17 8.40
CA LEU A 69 -7.45 9.35 7.21
C LEU A 69 -8.35 8.16 7.52
N LEU A 70 -9.26 7.81 6.62
CA LEU A 70 -10.22 6.72 6.81
C LEU A 70 -10.04 5.61 5.77
N TYR A 71 -10.00 4.36 6.25
CA TYR A 71 -9.99 3.18 5.40
C TYR A 71 -11.15 2.26 5.76
N CYS A 72 -11.96 1.92 4.77
CA CYS A 72 -13.04 0.97 4.90
C CYS A 72 -12.65 -0.35 4.23
N HIS A 73 -12.49 -1.39 5.04
CA HIS A 73 -12.12 -2.71 4.55
C HIS A 73 -13.36 -3.53 4.16
N VAL A 74 -13.46 -3.90 2.89
CA VAL A 74 -14.46 -4.87 2.40
C VAL A 74 -13.71 -6.14 1.96
N PRO A 75 -13.84 -7.26 2.69
CA PRO A 75 -12.96 -8.41 2.54
C PRO A 75 -13.37 -9.34 1.39
N PHE A 76 -14.57 -9.17 0.82
CA PHE A 76 -15.15 -10.16 -0.07
C PHE A 76 -14.44 -10.19 -1.42
N CYS A 77 -14.14 -11.40 -1.90
CA CYS A 77 -13.39 -11.59 -3.13
C CYS A 77 -13.85 -12.87 -3.84
N ALA A 78 -13.84 -12.87 -5.18
CA ALA A 78 -14.21 -14.06 -5.95
C ALA A 78 -13.24 -15.24 -5.74
N THR A 79 -11.95 -14.95 -5.47
CA THR A 79 -10.92 -15.95 -5.21
C THR A 79 -9.72 -15.34 -4.48
N LYS A 80 -8.92 -16.17 -3.82
CA LYS A 80 -7.63 -15.74 -3.25
C LYS A 80 -6.53 -15.88 -4.30
N CYS A 81 -6.16 -14.77 -4.94
CA CYS A 81 -4.99 -14.71 -5.83
C CYS A 81 -3.71 -15.07 -5.05
N HIS A 82 -2.77 -15.79 -5.68
CA HIS A 82 -1.56 -16.30 -4.99
C HIS A 82 -0.67 -15.20 -4.41
N TYR A 83 -0.54 -14.06 -5.11
CA TYR A 83 0.25 -12.91 -4.69
C TYR A 83 -0.45 -12.05 -3.61
N CYS A 84 -1.77 -12.22 -3.42
CA CYS A 84 -2.58 -11.29 -2.62
C CYS A 84 -2.24 -11.38 -1.13
N ASN A 85 -1.87 -10.25 -0.54
CA ASN A 85 -1.48 -10.13 0.87
C ASN A 85 -2.59 -9.64 1.80
N PHE A 86 -3.78 -9.33 1.28
CA PHE A 86 -4.91 -8.82 2.06
C PHE A 86 -5.66 -9.91 2.81
N ALA A 87 -6.32 -9.54 3.91
CA ALA A 87 -7.33 -10.40 4.52
C ALA A 87 -8.54 -10.41 3.59
N VAL A 88 -8.85 -11.56 3.01
CA VAL A 88 -10.01 -11.68 2.12
C VAL A 88 -10.86 -12.87 2.53
N ASP A 89 -12.14 -12.78 2.23
CA ASP A 89 -13.14 -13.81 2.44
C ASP A 89 -13.79 -14.17 1.11
N THR A 90 -13.74 -15.44 0.74
CA THR A 90 -14.24 -15.92 -0.56
C THR A 90 -15.63 -16.55 -0.46
N ARG A 91 -16.34 -16.37 0.66
CA ARG A 91 -17.72 -16.83 0.81
C ARG A 91 -18.64 -15.95 -0.03
N SER A 92 -19.19 -16.52 -1.10
CA SER A 92 -20.19 -15.87 -1.95
C SER A 92 -21.60 -16.05 -1.35
N ARG A 93 -21.91 -15.28 -0.30
CA ARG A 93 -23.20 -15.32 0.39
C ARG A 93 -23.73 -13.88 0.54
N PRO A 94 -24.71 -13.43 -0.28
CA PRO A 94 -25.23 -12.07 -0.20
C PRO A 94 -25.73 -11.67 1.20
N SER A 95 -26.31 -12.60 1.95
CA SER A 95 -26.72 -12.36 3.35
C SER A 95 -25.55 -12.04 4.29
N LEU A 96 -24.39 -12.67 4.10
CA LEU A 96 -23.16 -12.34 4.84
C LEU A 96 -22.62 -10.97 4.42
N HIS A 97 -22.65 -10.67 3.12
CA HIS A 97 -22.18 -9.38 2.59
C HIS A 97 -23.02 -8.22 3.14
N GLY A 98 -24.35 -8.36 3.11
CA GLY A 98 -25.28 -7.40 3.70
C GLY A 98 -25.04 -7.21 5.20
N ARG A 99 -24.99 -8.30 5.97
CA ARG A 99 -24.71 -8.26 7.41
C ARG A 99 -23.37 -7.60 7.75
N TYR A 100 -22.34 -7.83 6.92
CA TYR A 100 -21.04 -7.19 7.08
C TYR A 100 -21.11 -5.68 6.86
N VAL A 101 -21.81 -5.24 5.82
CA VAL A 101 -22.06 -3.81 5.59
C VAL A 101 -22.85 -3.20 6.75
N ASP A 102 -23.84 -3.90 7.32
CA ASP A 102 -24.55 -3.43 8.52
C ASP A 102 -23.57 -3.22 9.70
N GLY A 103 -22.56 -4.09 9.83
CA GLY A 103 -21.49 -3.91 10.81
C GLY A 103 -20.66 -2.65 10.55
N LEU A 104 -20.27 -2.42 9.29
CA LEU A 104 -19.47 -1.25 8.90
C LEU A 104 -20.25 0.04 9.15
N VAL A 105 -21.52 0.08 8.75
CA VAL A 105 -22.42 1.22 8.98
C VAL A 105 -22.50 1.53 10.48
N ARG A 106 -22.71 0.54 11.35
CA ARG A 106 -22.74 0.74 12.81
C ARG A 106 -21.42 1.29 13.36
N GLU A 107 -20.27 0.83 12.85
CA GLU A 107 -18.97 1.37 13.28
C GLU A 107 -18.81 2.83 12.87
N LEU A 108 -19.16 3.16 11.62
CA LEU A 108 -19.08 4.50 11.05
C LEU A 108 -20.02 5.48 11.75
N GLU A 109 -21.28 5.11 11.98
CA GLU A 109 -22.25 5.95 12.70
C GLU A 109 -21.79 6.26 14.13
N ARG A 110 -21.28 5.24 14.85
CA ARG A 110 -20.74 5.43 16.21
C ARG A 110 -19.48 6.29 16.21
N LEU A 111 -18.66 6.18 15.18
CA LEU A 111 -17.47 7.01 15.02
C LEU A 111 -17.86 8.46 14.76
N ASP A 112 -18.76 8.69 13.80
CA ASP A 112 -19.24 10.02 13.42
C ASP A 112 -19.82 10.77 14.63
N ALA A 113 -20.62 10.08 15.46
CA ALA A 113 -21.20 10.61 16.68
C ALA A 113 -20.17 11.02 17.76
N ARG A 114 -18.94 10.50 17.68
CA ARG A 114 -17.85 10.78 18.65
C ARG A 114 -16.81 11.75 18.13
N LEU A 115 -16.72 11.92 16.81
CA LEU A 115 -15.75 12.83 16.21
C LEU A 115 -16.16 14.29 16.47
N PRO A 116 -15.24 15.14 16.94
CA PRO A 116 -15.46 16.58 16.95
C PRO A 116 -15.95 17.10 15.60
N ALA A 117 -16.88 18.06 15.61
CA ALA A 117 -17.37 18.67 14.37
C ALA A 117 -16.26 19.37 13.57
N SER A 118 -15.18 19.79 14.25
CA SER A 118 -14.01 20.38 13.63
C SER A 118 -13.09 19.38 12.94
N THR A 119 -13.20 18.06 13.20
CA THR A 119 -12.29 17.07 12.63
C THR A 119 -12.25 17.16 11.11
N SER A 120 -11.05 17.27 10.58
CA SER A 120 -10.79 17.26 9.14
C SER A 120 -10.46 15.84 8.66
N ILE A 121 -11.04 15.43 7.54
CA ILE A 121 -10.78 14.13 6.90
C ILE A 121 -9.83 14.34 5.71
N GLY A 122 -8.66 13.71 5.72
CA GLY A 122 -7.68 13.89 4.64
C GLY A 122 -7.98 13.05 3.40
N GLY A 123 -8.68 11.93 3.55
CA GLY A 123 -9.00 11.01 2.46
C GLY A 123 -9.66 9.72 2.92
N ILE A 124 -10.44 9.10 2.03
CA ILE A 124 -11.23 7.89 2.30
C ILE A 124 -10.95 6.84 1.23
N ASP A 125 -10.45 5.68 1.64
CA ASP A 125 -10.27 4.53 0.74
C ASP A 125 -11.17 3.36 1.14
N ILE A 126 -11.90 2.83 0.16
CA ILE A 126 -12.68 1.61 0.27
C ILE A 126 -11.94 0.51 -0.52
N GLY A 127 -11.35 -0.45 0.18
CA GLY A 127 -10.50 -1.48 -0.43
C GLY A 127 -10.57 -2.83 0.28
N GLY A 128 -9.70 -3.76 -0.10
CA GLY A 128 -9.48 -5.01 0.64
C GLY A 128 -9.50 -6.25 -0.24
N GLY A 129 -10.67 -6.86 -0.37
CA GLY A 129 -10.93 -7.90 -1.36
C GLY A 129 -11.29 -7.27 -2.70
N THR A 130 -12.58 -7.10 -2.92
CA THR A 130 -13.15 -6.40 -4.08
C THR A 130 -14.41 -5.69 -3.59
N PRO A 131 -14.33 -4.45 -3.10
CA PRO A 131 -15.48 -3.72 -2.56
C PRO A 131 -16.68 -3.70 -3.51
N THR A 132 -16.43 -3.52 -4.80
CA THR A 132 -17.45 -3.50 -5.85
C THR A 132 -18.13 -4.85 -6.12
N LEU A 133 -17.67 -5.94 -5.48
CA LEU A 133 -18.38 -7.22 -5.44
C LEU A 133 -19.66 -7.16 -4.61
N LEU A 134 -19.76 -6.19 -3.69
CA LEU A 134 -20.97 -5.95 -2.93
C LEU A 134 -22.14 -5.65 -3.88
N GLU A 135 -23.34 -6.09 -3.47
CA GLU A 135 -24.59 -5.73 -4.12
C GLU A 135 -24.81 -4.21 -4.04
N VAL A 136 -25.52 -3.67 -5.02
CA VAL A 136 -25.69 -2.23 -5.17
C VAL A 136 -26.30 -1.60 -3.91
N ASP A 137 -27.37 -2.16 -3.35
CA ASP A 137 -28.00 -1.65 -2.13
C ASP A 137 -27.06 -1.67 -0.91
N ALA A 138 -26.08 -2.59 -0.88
CA ALA A 138 -25.07 -2.62 0.17
C ALA A 138 -24.02 -1.51 -0.03
N LEU A 139 -23.65 -1.23 -1.29
CA LEU A 139 -22.78 -0.10 -1.63
C LEU A 139 -23.44 1.24 -1.28
N ASP A 140 -24.72 1.44 -1.60
CA ASP A 140 -25.41 2.69 -1.29
C ASP A 140 -25.45 2.98 0.21
N ARG A 141 -25.77 1.96 1.02
CA ARG A 141 -25.80 2.09 2.48
C ARG A 141 -24.42 2.41 3.04
N LEU A 142 -23.37 1.80 2.48
CA LEU A 142 -22.00 2.12 2.88
C LEU A 142 -21.60 3.55 2.49
N LEU A 143 -21.92 4.00 1.28
CA LEU A 143 -21.63 5.35 0.83
C LEU A 143 -22.41 6.40 1.63
N ALA A 144 -23.68 6.13 1.96
CA ALA A 144 -24.47 6.99 2.83
C ALA A 144 -23.85 7.13 4.23
N ALA A 145 -23.31 6.05 4.80
CA ALA A 145 -22.61 6.09 6.09
C ALA A 145 -21.24 6.80 6.01
N LEU A 146 -20.62 6.87 4.83
CA LEU A 146 -19.36 7.58 4.60
C LEU A 146 -19.55 9.07 4.26
N ALA A 147 -20.74 9.47 3.80
CA ALA A 147 -21.02 10.85 3.35
C ALA A 147 -20.66 11.91 4.41
N PRO A 148 -21.00 11.77 5.70
CA PRO A 148 -20.61 12.76 6.72
C PRO A 148 -19.10 12.95 6.85
N PHE A 149 -18.30 11.92 6.55
CA PHE A 149 -16.83 12.00 6.56
C PHE A 149 -16.30 12.66 5.29
N ALA A 150 -16.92 12.39 4.13
CA ALA A 150 -16.57 13.04 2.88
C ALA A 150 -16.83 14.55 2.94
N ASP A 151 -17.93 14.97 3.56
CA ASP A 151 -18.26 16.39 3.79
C ASP A 151 -17.24 17.11 4.70
N ARG A 152 -16.52 16.35 5.54
CA ARG A 152 -15.44 16.85 6.41
C ARG A 152 -14.08 16.89 5.70
N ALA A 153 -14.00 16.53 4.42
CA ALA A 153 -12.72 16.43 3.71
C ALA A 153 -12.15 17.76 3.20
N ARG A 154 -12.14 18.77 4.07
CA ARG A 154 -11.79 20.16 3.74
C ARG A 154 -10.31 20.35 3.40
N ASP A 155 -9.44 19.50 3.94
CA ASP A 155 -7.99 19.56 3.73
C ASP A 155 -7.48 18.45 2.80
N SER A 156 -8.35 17.88 1.95
CA SER A 156 -7.90 16.96 0.91
C SER A 156 -6.84 17.66 0.04
N PRO A 157 -5.62 17.12 -0.09
CA PRO A 157 -4.57 17.74 -0.89
C PRO A 157 -4.79 17.57 -2.40
N PHE A 158 -5.85 16.85 -2.80
CA PHE A 158 -6.14 16.52 -4.19
C PHE A 158 -7.20 17.43 -4.79
N ALA A 159 -7.10 17.66 -6.10
CA ALA A 159 -8.06 18.42 -6.88
C ALA A 159 -9.36 17.64 -7.23
N PHE A 160 -9.54 16.43 -6.67
CA PHE A 160 -10.71 15.58 -6.86
C PHE A 160 -11.28 15.14 -5.50
N GLY A 161 -12.50 14.61 -5.49
CA GLY A 161 -13.17 14.21 -4.27
C GLY A 161 -12.41 13.17 -3.41
N PRO A 162 -12.71 13.07 -2.12
CA PRO A 162 -11.87 12.36 -1.15
C PRO A 162 -12.03 10.84 -1.16
N VAL A 163 -13.04 10.29 -1.85
CA VAL A 163 -13.41 8.87 -1.81
C VAL A 163 -12.82 8.11 -3.00
N SER A 164 -12.05 7.07 -2.70
CA SER A 164 -11.52 6.10 -3.67
C SER A 164 -12.06 4.69 -3.40
N ILE A 165 -12.37 3.93 -4.45
CA ILE A 165 -12.82 2.52 -4.34
C ILE A 165 -12.06 1.58 -5.27
N GLU A 166 -11.92 0.31 -4.89
CA GLU A 166 -11.30 -0.74 -5.70
C GLU A 166 -12.30 -1.59 -6.51
N THR A 167 -11.92 -1.95 -7.74
CA THR A 167 -12.68 -2.85 -8.63
C THR A 167 -11.80 -3.82 -9.41
N THR A 168 -12.44 -4.63 -10.25
CA THR A 168 -11.81 -5.63 -11.11
C THR A 168 -12.32 -5.49 -12.54
N PRO A 169 -11.54 -5.95 -13.55
CA PRO A 169 -11.97 -5.91 -14.95
C PRO A 169 -13.32 -6.60 -15.19
N ALA A 170 -13.60 -7.73 -14.52
CA ALA A 170 -14.88 -8.42 -14.69
C ALA A 170 -16.08 -7.57 -14.28
N ILE A 171 -16.01 -6.95 -13.10
CA ILE A 171 -17.12 -6.14 -12.57
C ILE A 171 -17.28 -4.88 -13.43
N ALA A 172 -16.17 -4.16 -13.65
CA ALA A 172 -16.19 -2.93 -14.44
C ALA A 172 -16.72 -3.15 -15.88
N ALA A 173 -16.39 -4.30 -16.50
CA ALA A 173 -16.87 -4.61 -17.84
C ALA A 173 -18.33 -5.10 -17.89
N ARG A 174 -18.91 -5.60 -16.79
CA ARG A 174 -20.24 -6.22 -16.77
C ARG A 174 -21.31 -5.35 -16.13
N GLU A 175 -20.92 -4.39 -15.30
CA GLU A 175 -21.85 -3.63 -14.45
C GLU A 175 -21.67 -2.10 -14.61
N PRO A 176 -21.85 -1.53 -15.81
CA PRO A 176 -21.68 -0.09 -16.04
C PRO A 176 -22.62 0.77 -15.18
N ASP A 177 -23.85 0.33 -14.94
CA ASP A 177 -24.82 1.07 -14.11
C ASP A 177 -24.37 1.15 -12.64
N LYS A 178 -23.75 0.09 -12.12
CA LYS A 178 -23.14 0.08 -10.77
C LYS A 178 -22.02 1.11 -10.70
N LEU A 179 -21.17 1.20 -11.74
CA LEU A 179 -20.10 2.19 -11.80
C LEU A 179 -20.65 3.63 -11.79
N ALA A 180 -21.65 3.92 -12.63
CA ALA A 180 -22.28 5.23 -12.67
C ALA A 180 -22.93 5.60 -11.32
N ARG A 181 -23.56 4.63 -10.65
CA ARG A 181 -24.13 4.84 -9.32
C ARG A 181 -23.08 5.13 -8.25
N LEU A 182 -21.91 4.47 -8.29
CA LEU A 182 -20.79 4.78 -7.40
C LEU A 182 -20.29 6.22 -7.61
N ALA A 183 -20.07 6.64 -8.86
CA ALA A 183 -19.64 7.99 -9.16
C ALA A 183 -20.65 9.04 -8.68
N ASN A 184 -21.94 8.84 -8.98
CA ASN A 184 -23.03 9.69 -8.51
C ASN A 184 -23.18 9.70 -6.98
N GLY A 185 -22.75 8.63 -6.31
CA GLY A 185 -22.71 8.49 -4.85
C GLY A 185 -21.49 9.17 -4.19
N GLY A 186 -20.71 9.96 -4.94
CA GLY A 186 -19.58 10.74 -4.42
C GLY A 186 -18.23 10.04 -4.47
N VAL A 187 -18.12 8.88 -5.14
CA VAL A 187 -16.83 8.25 -5.40
C VAL A 187 -16.12 9.00 -6.52
N ALA A 188 -15.02 9.67 -6.20
CA ALA A 188 -14.24 10.45 -7.17
C ALA A 188 -13.17 9.62 -7.89
N ARG A 189 -12.56 8.65 -7.20
CA ARG A 189 -11.49 7.82 -7.75
C ARG A 189 -11.87 6.33 -7.75
N ILE A 190 -11.52 5.63 -8.81
CA ILE A 190 -11.64 4.17 -8.89
C ILE A 190 -10.32 3.53 -9.31
N SER A 191 -9.92 2.46 -8.61
CA SER A 191 -8.72 1.67 -8.92
C SER A 191 -9.12 0.30 -9.45
N MET A 192 -8.68 -0.04 -10.66
CA MET A 192 -8.94 -1.35 -11.25
C MET A 192 -7.69 -2.22 -11.26
N GLY A 193 -7.72 -3.34 -10.53
CA GLY A 193 -6.63 -4.30 -10.53
C GLY A 193 -6.60 -5.17 -11.79
N VAL A 194 -5.76 -4.87 -12.78
CA VAL A 194 -5.55 -5.71 -13.97
C VAL A 194 -4.45 -6.73 -13.73
N GLN A 195 -3.34 -6.27 -13.14
CA GLN A 195 -2.14 -7.01 -12.73
C GLN A 195 -1.28 -7.50 -13.88
N SER A 196 -1.89 -8.18 -14.85
CA SER A 196 -1.30 -8.57 -16.14
C SER A 196 -2.42 -8.74 -17.16
N THR A 197 -2.10 -8.60 -18.43
CA THR A 197 -3.03 -8.81 -19.54
C THR A 197 -2.93 -10.20 -20.14
N ASP A 198 -1.94 -10.99 -19.70
CA ASP A 198 -1.72 -12.36 -20.14
C ASP A 198 -2.58 -13.37 -19.35
N ALA A 199 -3.43 -14.10 -20.08
CA ALA A 199 -4.36 -15.04 -19.48
C ALA A 199 -3.67 -16.21 -18.76
N ALA A 200 -2.54 -16.70 -19.28
CA ALA A 200 -1.82 -17.83 -18.68
C ALA A 200 -1.17 -17.44 -17.35
N THR A 201 -0.57 -16.26 -17.27
CA THR A 201 -0.04 -15.70 -16.02
C THR A 201 -1.15 -15.49 -15.00
N LEU A 202 -2.30 -14.95 -15.41
CA LEU A 202 -3.43 -14.74 -14.49
C LEU A 202 -4.00 -16.06 -13.96
N GLU A 203 -4.10 -17.08 -14.80
CA GLU A 203 -4.53 -18.42 -14.39
C GLU A 203 -3.54 -19.06 -13.40
N ALA A 204 -2.23 -18.99 -13.69
CA ALA A 204 -1.18 -19.48 -12.80
C ALA A 204 -1.19 -18.78 -11.42
N LEU A 205 -1.71 -17.55 -11.35
CA LEU A 205 -1.88 -16.77 -10.12
C LEU A 205 -3.22 -17.00 -9.41
N ASN A 206 -4.04 -17.95 -9.88
CA ASN A 206 -5.40 -18.21 -9.39
C ASN A 206 -6.29 -16.95 -9.47
N ARG A 207 -6.16 -16.19 -10.55
CA ARG A 207 -6.91 -14.95 -10.81
C ARG A 207 -7.98 -15.11 -11.90
N GLY A 208 -8.07 -16.26 -12.59
CA GLY A 208 -9.04 -16.48 -13.67
C GLY A 208 -10.49 -16.15 -13.31
N ARG A 209 -10.91 -16.37 -12.05
CA ARG A 209 -12.27 -16.01 -11.55
C ARG A 209 -12.56 -14.51 -11.43
N HIS A 210 -11.55 -13.66 -11.53
CA HIS A 210 -11.72 -12.20 -11.69
C HIS A 210 -12.00 -11.79 -13.14
N GLY A 211 -12.29 -12.77 -14.02
CA GLY A 211 -12.62 -12.59 -15.44
C GLY A 211 -11.47 -12.11 -16.30
N SER A 212 -10.28 -11.87 -15.74
CA SER A 212 -9.13 -11.34 -16.46
C SER A 212 -8.55 -12.29 -17.52
N ALA A 213 -8.97 -13.56 -17.53
CA ALA A 213 -8.63 -14.53 -18.57
C ALA A 213 -9.46 -14.37 -19.87
N ALA A 214 -10.46 -13.50 -19.91
CA ALA A 214 -11.36 -13.32 -21.07
C ALA A 214 -10.77 -12.47 -22.21
N GLY A 215 -9.46 -12.21 -22.22
CA GLY A 215 -8.76 -11.50 -23.29
C GLY A 215 -8.80 -9.97 -23.18
N THR A 216 -8.21 -9.32 -24.18
CA THR A 216 -8.06 -7.85 -24.28
C THR A 216 -9.39 -7.11 -24.39
N ASP A 217 -10.42 -7.73 -24.98
CA ASP A 217 -11.76 -7.14 -25.16
C ASP A 217 -12.45 -6.81 -23.82
N LEU A 218 -12.37 -7.71 -22.82
CA LEU A 218 -12.95 -7.45 -21.50
C LEU A 218 -12.30 -6.23 -20.84
N GLN A 219 -10.98 -6.10 -20.93
CA GLN A 219 -10.24 -5.00 -20.31
C GLN A 219 -10.53 -3.68 -21.02
N ALA A 220 -10.59 -3.69 -22.35
CA ALA A 220 -10.99 -2.53 -23.14
C ALA A 220 -12.41 -2.07 -22.75
N ARG A 221 -13.37 -3.00 -22.63
CA ARG A 221 -14.73 -2.70 -22.19
C ARG A 221 -14.78 -2.18 -20.76
N ALA A 222 -14.02 -2.77 -19.84
CA ALA A 222 -13.92 -2.29 -18.46
C ALA A 222 -13.45 -0.83 -18.41
N LEU A 223 -12.40 -0.50 -19.16
CA LEU A 223 -11.84 0.86 -19.20
C LEU A 223 -12.78 1.85 -19.87
N ALA A 224 -13.46 1.45 -20.94
CA ALA A 224 -14.50 2.27 -21.57
C ALA A 224 -15.63 2.58 -20.58
N ASN A 225 -16.12 1.58 -19.85
CA ASN A 225 -17.17 1.76 -18.84
C ASN A 225 -16.71 2.65 -17.68
N LEU A 226 -15.48 2.48 -17.18
CA LEU A 226 -14.93 3.33 -16.11
C LEU A 226 -14.82 4.80 -16.55
N ARG A 227 -14.38 5.06 -17.78
CA ARG A 227 -14.31 6.42 -18.32
C ARG A 227 -15.69 7.03 -18.55
N GLY A 228 -16.68 6.21 -18.93
CA GLY A 228 -18.07 6.64 -19.11
C GLY A 228 -18.87 6.80 -17.81
N ALA A 229 -18.40 6.27 -16.69
CA ALA A 229 -19.14 6.24 -15.43
C ALA A 229 -19.15 7.59 -14.68
N GLY A 230 -18.27 8.53 -15.02
CA GLY A 230 -18.22 9.85 -14.38
C GLY A 230 -17.26 9.97 -13.19
N PHE A 231 -16.36 9.01 -12.98
CA PHE A 231 -15.26 9.18 -12.01
C PHE A 231 -14.32 10.30 -12.44
N GLU A 232 -13.83 11.08 -11.48
CA GLU A 232 -12.83 12.12 -11.74
C GLU A 232 -11.46 11.54 -12.06
N ARG A 233 -11.11 10.40 -11.44
CA ARG A 233 -9.83 9.70 -11.67
C ARG A 233 -10.02 8.20 -11.82
N VAL A 234 -9.47 7.65 -12.90
CA VAL A 234 -9.37 6.19 -13.12
C VAL A 234 -7.92 5.74 -13.02
N ASN A 235 -7.67 4.80 -12.10
CA ASN A 235 -6.39 4.13 -11.95
C ASN A 235 -6.42 2.68 -12.45
N VAL A 236 -5.29 2.22 -12.99
CA VAL A 236 -5.07 0.81 -13.33
C VAL A 236 -3.86 0.27 -12.58
N ASP A 237 -4.05 -0.83 -11.86
CA ASP A 237 -2.95 -1.52 -11.17
C ASP A 237 -2.39 -2.64 -12.05
N LEU A 238 -1.06 -2.68 -12.13
CA LEU A 238 -0.25 -3.70 -12.77
C LEU A 238 0.77 -4.26 -11.78
N ILE A 239 1.25 -5.48 -12.02
CA ILE A 239 2.29 -6.11 -11.20
C ILE A 239 3.43 -6.57 -12.11
N PHE A 240 4.64 -6.09 -11.82
CA PHE A 240 5.85 -6.57 -12.47
C PHE A 240 6.66 -7.50 -11.55
N GLY A 241 7.45 -8.39 -12.15
CA GLY A 241 8.20 -9.42 -11.43
C GLY A 241 7.34 -10.61 -11.03
N LEU A 242 6.21 -10.84 -11.71
CA LEU A 242 5.40 -12.05 -11.52
C LEU A 242 6.20 -13.31 -11.93
N PRO A 243 5.86 -14.50 -11.41
CA PRO A 243 6.53 -15.74 -11.83
C PRO A 243 6.52 -15.91 -13.35
N ASP A 244 7.69 -16.22 -13.90
CA ASP A 244 7.93 -16.45 -15.33
C ASP A 244 7.64 -15.25 -16.25
N GLN A 245 7.35 -14.05 -15.72
CA GLN A 245 7.04 -12.88 -16.52
C GLN A 245 8.25 -12.42 -17.34
N SER A 246 8.09 -12.42 -18.66
CA SER A 246 9.12 -11.93 -19.60
C SER A 246 9.05 -10.41 -19.78
N LEU A 247 10.14 -9.79 -20.27
CA LEU A 247 10.14 -8.36 -20.62
C LEU A 247 9.16 -8.06 -21.77
N ASP A 248 9.04 -8.98 -22.73
CA ASP A 248 8.10 -8.83 -23.85
C ASP A 248 6.65 -8.90 -23.39
N GLN A 249 6.36 -9.78 -22.44
CA GLN A 249 5.03 -9.86 -21.83
C GLN A 249 4.72 -8.61 -21.02
N TRP A 250 5.68 -8.13 -20.23
CA TRP A 250 5.52 -6.88 -19.49
C TRP A 250 5.31 -5.67 -20.41
N ARG A 251 6.04 -5.61 -21.53
CA ARG A 251 5.82 -4.61 -22.59
C ARG A 251 4.39 -4.65 -23.12
N ARG A 252 3.87 -5.84 -23.45
CA ARG A 252 2.48 -6.01 -23.93
C ARG A 252 1.44 -5.57 -22.89
N ASP A 253 1.68 -5.88 -21.61
CA ASP A 253 0.81 -5.45 -20.52
C ASP A 253 0.74 -3.91 -20.46
N LEU A 254 1.90 -3.25 -20.50
CA LEU A 254 2.01 -1.78 -20.52
C LEU A 254 1.33 -1.17 -21.74
N ASP A 255 1.63 -1.67 -22.95
CA ASP A 255 1.09 -1.13 -24.20
C ASP A 255 -0.46 -1.24 -24.23
N THR A 256 -1.02 -2.33 -23.69
CA THR A 256 -2.47 -2.52 -23.58
C THR A 256 -3.12 -1.50 -22.63
N VAL A 257 -2.53 -1.28 -21.46
CA VAL A 257 -3.06 -0.29 -20.49
C VAL A 257 -2.88 1.13 -21.01
N LEU A 258 -1.75 1.44 -21.65
CA LEU A 258 -1.47 2.75 -22.24
C LEU A 258 -2.46 3.11 -23.34
N ALA A 259 -2.87 2.14 -24.18
CA ALA A 259 -3.88 2.36 -25.21
C ALA A 259 -5.22 2.85 -24.64
N ALA A 260 -5.56 2.44 -23.41
CA ALA A 260 -6.77 2.88 -22.72
C ALA A 260 -6.62 4.23 -22.02
N ALA A 261 -5.38 4.74 -21.89
CA ALA A 261 -5.08 6.09 -21.42
C ALA A 261 -5.73 6.48 -20.06
N PRO A 262 -5.63 5.65 -19.00
CA PRO A 262 -6.16 5.99 -17.68
C PRO A 262 -5.48 7.23 -17.08
N ASP A 263 -6.09 7.87 -16.09
CA ASP A 263 -5.52 9.07 -15.44
C ASP A 263 -4.24 8.73 -14.68
N SER A 264 -4.20 7.56 -14.04
CA SER A 264 -3.03 7.05 -13.32
C SER A 264 -2.80 5.56 -13.56
N ILE A 265 -1.56 5.13 -13.37
CA ILE A 265 -1.15 3.73 -13.43
C ILE A 265 -0.26 3.46 -12.22
N THR A 266 -0.55 2.38 -11.49
CA THR A 266 0.31 1.89 -10.40
C THR A 266 0.95 0.57 -10.82
N THR A 267 2.29 0.50 -10.78
CA THR A 267 3.07 -0.68 -11.15
C THR A 267 3.73 -1.30 -9.92
N TYR A 268 3.05 -2.22 -9.25
CA TYR A 268 3.58 -2.86 -8.03
C TYR A 268 4.69 -3.88 -8.35
N ASP A 269 5.73 -3.91 -7.51
CA ASP A 269 6.69 -5.00 -7.49
C ASP A 269 6.07 -6.25 -6.85
N CYS A 270 6.22 -7.40 -7.50
CA CYS A 270 5.73 -8.67 -6.97
C CYS A 270 6.47 -9.08 -5.68
N LEU A 271 5.75 -9.26 -4.57
CA LEU A 271 6.38 -9.53 -3.28
C LEU A 271 6.49 -11.04 -2.97
N TYR A 272 7.70 -11.59 -3.04
CA TYR A 272 8.04 -12.96 -2.62
C TYR A 272 8.34 -13.04 -1.12
N ARG A 273 7.28 -12.96 -0.32
CA ARG A 273 7.33 -12.81 1.16
C ARG A 273 7.71 -14.06 1.94
N GLY A 274 7.87 -13.94 3.26
CA GLY A 274 8.22 -15.03 4.18
C GLY A 274 7.20 -16.18 4.31
N LYS A 275 7.46 -17.07 5.27
CA LYS A 275 6.74 -18.35 5.46
C LYS A 275 5.21 -18.19 5.47
N GLY A 276 4.51 -19.14 4.85
CA GLY A 276 3.04 -19.22 4.85
C GLY A 276 2.32 -18.44 3.74
N ARG A 277 3.03 -17.65 2.92
CA ARG A 277 2.43 -16.97 1.75
C ARG A 277 2.34 -17.91 0.55
N VAL A 278 1.19 -17.90 -0.14
CA VAL A 278 0.87 -18.89 -1.19
C VAL A 278 1.82 -18.76 -2.38
N LEU A 279 2.03 -17.56 -2.90
CA LEU A 279 2.98 -17.32 -4.00
C LEU A 279 4.37 -17.83 -3.65
N THR A 280 4.92 -17.39 -2.51
CA THR A 280 6.26 -17.80 -2.07
C THR A 280 6.37 -19.31 -1.93
N ARG A 281 5.42 -19.96 -1.25
CA ARG A 281 5.45 -21.41 -1.06
C ARG A 281 5.42 -22.16 -2.39
N LYS A 282 4.57 -21.73 -3.33
CA LYS A 282 4.49 -22.33 -4.67
C LYS A 282 5.78 -22.10 -5.47
N HIS A 283 6.33 -20.89 -5.40
CA HIS A 283 7.58 -20.55 -6.08
C HIS A 283 8.76 -21.34 -5.53
N ASP A 284 8.95 -21.38 -4.20
CA ASP A 284 10.04 -22.12 -3.57
C ASP A 284 9.95 -23.63 -3.86
N ALA A 285 8.73 -24.19 -3.87
CA ALA A 285 8.50 -25.60 -4.24
C ALA A 285 8.82 -25.91 -5.71
N SER A 286 8.84 -24.91 -6.60
CA SER A 286 9.20 -25.10 -8.01
C SER A 286 10.70 -25.27 -8.24
N GLY A 287 11.54 -24.96 -7.23
CA GLY A 287 12.99 -24.97 -7.34
C GLY A 287 13.59 -23.83 -8.19
N ARG A 288 12.75 -22.94 -8.74
CA ARG A 288 13.20 -21.83 -9.59
C ARG A 288 13.76 -20.67 -8.75
N PRO A 289 14.80 -19.98 -9.22
CA PRO A 289 15.27 -18.76 -8.56
C PRO A 289 14.18 -17.69 -8.60
N ARG A 290 14.13 -16.85 -7.57
CA ARG A 290 13.28 -15.64 -7.57
C ARG A 290 13.94 -14.56 -8.43
N PRO A 291 13.18 -13.55 -8.91
CA PRO A 291 13.76 -12.48 -9.71
C PRO A 291 14.85 -11.71 -8.93
N THR A 292 16.02 -11.52 -9.55
CA THR A 292 17.12 -10.77 -8.93
C THR A 292 16.81 -9.26 -8.92
N PRO A 293 17.51 -8.44 -8.11
CA PRO A 293 17.35 -6.99 -8.15
C PRO A 293 17.54 -6.38 -9.54
N GLU A 294 18.48 -6.90 -10.34
CA GLU A 294 18.72 -6.47 -11.72
C GLU A 294 17.52 -6.81 -12.63
N ARG A 295 16.85 -7.95 -12.38
CA ARG A 295 15.63 -8.30 -13.10
C ARG A 295 14.47 -7.36 -12.75
N TYR A 296 14.31 -6.99 -11.48
CA TYR A 296 13.35 -5.96 -11.08
C TYR A 296 13.66 -4.63 -11.75
N ALA A 297 14.94 -4.23 -11.80
CA ALA A 297 15.37 -3.00 -12.44
C ALA A 297 15.01 -2.96 -13.92
N ALA A 298 15.35 -4.00 -14.68
CA ALA A 298 15.02 -4.07 -16.10
C ALA A 298 13.51 -3.97 -16.40
N LEU A 299 12.67 -4.56 -15.54
CA LEU A 299 11.21 -4.47 -15.67
C LEU A 299 10.70 -3.07 -15.29
N TYR A 300 11.24 -2.49 -14.23
CA TYR A 300 10.89 -1.14 -13.78
C TYR A 300 11.29 -0.09 -14.82
N ASP A 301 12.53 -0.13 -15.32
CA ASP A 301 13.07 0.84 -16.27
C ASP A 301 12.25 0.85 -17.56
N LEU A 302 11.88 -0.33 -18.07
CA LEU A 302 10.98 -0.46 -19.21
C LEU A 302 9.61 0.20 -18.95
N ALA A 303 9.05 0.04 -17.76
CA ALA A 303 7.78 0.68 -17.40
C ALA A 303 7.94 2.20 -17.29
N PHE A 304 8.97 2.65 -16.57
CA PHE A 304 9.26 4.06 -16.35
C PHE A 304 9.43 4.80 -17.69
N GLU A 305 10.28 4.29 -18.59
CA GLU A 305 10.51 4.88 -19.91
C GLU A 305 9.23 4.98 -20.73
N ARG A 306 8.43 3.90 -20.79
CA ARG A 306 7.18 3.87 -21.57
C ARG A 306 6.12 4.79 -21.00
N LEU A 307 5.91 4.77 -19.70
CA LEU A 307 4.93 5.61 -19.02
C LEU A 307 5.30 7.10 -19.17
N ARG A 308 6.59 7.45 -19.01
CA ARG A 308 7.09 8.82 -19.26
C ARG A 308 6.88 9.25 -20.71
N ALA A 309 7.19 8.39 -21.68
CA ALA A 309 6.96 8.67 -23.10
C ALA A 309 5.48 8.88 -23.43
N ALA A 310 4.57 8.23 -22.69
CA ALA A 310 3.12 8.40 -22.81
C ALA A 310 2.55 9.59 -22.01
N GLY A 311 3.41 10.42 -21.39
CA GLY A 311 3.01 11.63 -20.67
C GLY A 311 2.62 11.43 -19.21
N TYR A 312 2.90 10.26 -18.62
CA TYR A 312 2.77 10.08 -17.17
C TYR A 312 4.00 10.67 -16.46
N VAL A 313 3.80 11.18 -15.25
CA VAL A 313 4.79 11.85 -14.43
C VAL A 313 4.93 11.12 -13.10
N ALA A 314 6.19 10.85 -12.74
CA ALA A 314 6.59 10.38 -11.42
C ALA A 314 8.10 10.58 -11.24
N PRO A 315 8.60 10.76 -10.00
CA PRO A 315 10.02 10.60 -9.71
C PRO A 315 10.48 9.18 -10.05
N TYR A 316 11.74 9.03 -10.45
CA TYR A 316 12.32 7.70 -10.64
C TYR A 316 12.33 6.94 -9.30
N GLY A 317 11.98 5.65 -9.35
CA GLY A 317 11.73 4.80 -8.18
C GLY A 317 10.27 4.78 -7.70
N SER A 318 9.43 5.72 -8.15
CA SER A 318 7.99 5.68 -7.86
C SER A 318 7.32 4.51 -8.57
N VAL A 319 6.41 3.82 -7.89
CA VAL A 319 5.50 2.84 -8.48
C VAL A 319 4.14 3.43 -8.86
N ASN A 320 3.87 4.69 -8.49
CA ASN A 320 2.64 5.39 -8.83
C ASN A 320 2.93 6.47 -9.87
N PHE A 321 2.13 6.51 -10.93
CA PHE A 321 2.31 7.42 -12.06
C PHE A 321 1.00 8.13 -12.37
N SER A 322 1.03 9.45 -12.59
CA SER A 322 -0.15 10.23 -12.98
C SER A 322 0.08 10.99 -14.28
N ARG A 323 -0.95 11.12 -15.12
CA ARG A 323 -0.95 12.06 -16.25
C ARG A 323 -1.22 13.50 -15.81
N ARG A 324 -1.69 13.69 -14.58
CA ARG A 324 -2.05 14.99 -14.02
C ARG A 324 -0.83 15.57 -13.30
N PRO A 325 -0.30 16.73 -13.74
CA PRO A 325 0.79 17.39 -13.03
C PRO A 325 0.41 17.67 -11.57
N GLY A 326 1.35 17.48 -10.64
CA GLY A 326 1.12 17.70 -9.21
C GLY A 326 0.42 16.55 -8.48
N GLU A 327 -0.07 15.52 -9.18
CA GLU A 327 -0.62 14.33 -8.54
C GLU A 327 0.39 13.20 -8.47
N THR A 328 0.40 12.46 -7.36
CA THR A 328 1.25 11.27 -7.17
C THR A 328 0.73 10.02 -7.88
N GLY A 329 -0.51 10.04 -8.40
CA GLY A 329 -1.15 8.90 -9.06
C GLY A 329 -1.85 7.93 -8.10
N THR A 330 -1.97 8.28 -6.82
CA THR A 330 -2.68 7.48 -5.81
C THR A 330 -3.83 8.27 -5.16
N SER A 331 -4.46 7.71 -4.13
CA SER A 331 -5.53 8.36 -3.36
C SER A 331 -4.99 9.29 -2.27
N ALA A 332 -5.86 10.18 -1.79
CA ALA A 332 -5.57 11.04 -0.65
C ALA A 332 -5.23 10.30 0.63
N TYR A 333 -5.93 9.17 0.86
CA TYR A 333 -5.62 8.26 1.96
C TYR A 333 -4.19 7.71 1.86
N PHE A 334 -3.78 7.18 0.71
CA PHE A 334 -2.44 6.60 0.57
C PHE A 334 -1.34 7.64 0.62
N GLU A 335 -1.50 8.79 -0.01
CA GLU A 335 -0.48 9.86 0.06
C GLU A 335 -0.28 10.33 1.50
N GLY A 336 -1.35 10.73 2.18
CA GLY A 336 -1.26 11.23 3.56
C GLY A 336 -0.74 10.17 4.53
N ARG A 337 -1.04 8.89 4.29
CA ARG A 337 -0.57 7.78 5.15
C ARG A 337 0.90 7.44 4.90
N LEU A 338 1.30 7.34 3.63
CA LEU A 338 2.60 6.79 3.25
C LEU A 338 3.69 7.84 3.17
N LEU A 339 3.37 9.07 2.75
CA LEU A 339 4.33 10.17 2.64
C LEU A 339 4.30 11.09 3.86
N ASP A 340 3.12 11.42 4.38
CA ASP A 340 2.99 12.44 5.45
C ASP A 340 2.84 11.85 6.86
N GLY A 341 2.69 10.53 6.97
CA GLY A 341 2.63 9.84 8.26
C GLY A 341 1.42 10.23 9.12
N HIS A 342 0.34 10.72 8.51
CA HIS A 342 -0.88 11.09 9.22
C HIS A 342 -1.51 9.89 9.96
N ALA A 343 -2.25 10.20 11.03
CA ALA A 343 -3.03 9.19 11.73
C ALA A 343 -4.14 8.65 10.80
N TYR A 344 -4.43 7.36 10.94
CA TYR A 344 -5.43 6.70 10.11
C TYR A 344 -6.26 5.73 10.91
N LEU A 345 -7.54 5.63 10.56
CA LEU A 345 -8.48 4.67 11.10
C LEU A 345 -8.92 3.68 10.02
N GLY A 346 -8.76 2.40 10.30
CA GLY A 346 -9.38 1.31 9.55
C GLY A 346 -10.64 0.80 10.24
N VAL A 347 -11.73 0.64 9.49
CA VAL A 347 -12.94 -0.09 9.90
C VAL A 347 -13.11 -1.37 9.09
N GLY A 348 -13.75 -2.38 9.66
CA GLY A 348 -13.84 -3.73 9.08
C GLY A 348 -12.75 -4.68 9.55
N ASN A 349 -12.97 -5.98 9.35
CA ASN A 349 -12.05 -7.03 9.81
C ASN A 349 -10.61 -6.81 9.30
N TYR A 350 -9.62 -7.03 10.16
CA TYR A 350 -8.19 -6.82 9.88
C TYR A 350 -7.77 -5.41 9.40
N ALA A 351 -8.68 -4.44 9.32
CA ALA A 351 -8.32 -3.07 9.01
C ALA A 351 -7.35 -2.57 10.09
N SER A 352 -6.30 -1.88 9.65
CA SER A 352 -5.26 -1.37 10.55
C SER A 352 -5.50 0.10 10.82
N SER A 353 -5.20 0.54 12.04
CA SER A 353 -5.35 1.92 12.49
C SER A 353 -4.11 2.35 13.26
N GLN A 354 -3.67 3.60 13.11
CA GLN A 354 -2.51 4.13 13.82
C GLN A 354 -2.78 5.55 14.32
N ALA A 355 -2.49 5.78 15.60
CA ALA A 355 -2.48 7.08 16.24
C ALA A 355 -1.20 7.20 17.09
N GLY A 356 -0.32 8.15 16.74
CA GLY A 356 0.98 8.30 17.38
C GLY A 356 1.78 6.99 17.39
N ALA A 357 2.17 6.55 18.60
CA ALA A 357 2.92 5.31 18.82
C ALA A 357 2.08 4.03 18.70
N ARG A 358 0.76 4.12 18.67
CA ARG A 358 -0.14 2.97 18.82
C ARG A 358 -0.64 2.53 17.47
N TRP A 359 -0.42 1.27 17.15
CA TRP A 359 -0.83 0.66 15.90
C TRP A 359 -1.62 -0.61 16.20
N TRP A 360 -2.87 -0.66 15.77
CA TRP A 360 -3.76 -1.79 16.05
C TRP A 360 -4.45 -2.28 14.79
N PHE A 361 -4.98 -3.49 14.89
CA PHE A 361 -5.70 -4.17 13.83
C PHE A 361 -7.02 -4.70 14.37
N ALA A 362 -8.09 -4.55 13.60
CA ALA A 362 -9.34 -5.24 13.88
C ALA A 362 -9.18 -6.76 13.84
N PRO A 363 -10.07 -7.54 14.49
CA PRO A 363 -10.06 -9.00 14.42
C PRO A 363 -9.90 -9.51 12.99
N TYR A 364 -8.99 -10.47 12.79
CA TYR A 364 -8.63 -10.93 11.44
C TYR A 364 -9.80 -11.57 10.68
N LYS A 365 -10.60 -12.38 11.38
CA LYS A 365 -11.71 -13.13 10.79
C LYS A 365 -12.97 -12.27 10.75
N VAL A 366 -13.67 -12.32 9.61
CA VAL A 366 -14.97 -11.67 9.40
C VAL A 366 -15.95 -11.99 10.53
N ASP A 367 -16.10 -13.27 10.87
CA ASP A 367 -17.09 -13.70 11.88
C ASP A 367 -16.74 -13.15 13.28
N ARG A 368 -15.46 -13.09 13.63
CA ARG A 368 -15.00 -12.53 14.92
C ARG A 368 -15.20 -11.02 15.00
N TRP A 369 -14.98 -10.32 13.91
CA TRP A 369 -15.23 -8.88 13.85
C TRP A 369 -16.75 -8.60 13.93
N LEU A 370 -17.58 -9.36 13.20
CA LEU A 370 -19.04 -9.26 13.28
C LEU A 370 -19.57 -9.51 14.69
N GLU A 371 -19.16 -10.61 15.33
CA GLU A 371 -19.52 -10.95 16.71
C GLU A 371 -19.20 -9.78 17.68
N ALA A 372 -18.06 -9.13 17.51
CA ALA A 372 -17.65 -8.01 18.36
C ALA A 372 -18.52 -6.76 18.12
N VAL A 373 -18.73 -6.37 16.86
CA VAL A 373 -19.54 -5.18 16.52
C VAL A 373 -21.00 -5.35 16.97
N GLU A 374 -21.57 -6.53 16.75
CA GLU A 374 -22.95 -6.85 17.11
C GLU A 374 -23.17 -6.96 18.62
N SER A 375 -22.15 -7.37 19.38
CA SER A 375 -22.18 -7.32 20.84
C SER A 375 -21.96 -5.92 21.42
N GLY A 376 -21.84 -4.89 20.57
CA GLY A 376 -21.73 -3.49 21.00
C GLY A 376 -20.29 -3.00 21.16
N VAL A 377 -19.28 -3.83 20.90
CA VAL A 377 -17.87 -3.38 20.89
C VAL A 377 -17.68 -2.42 19.72
N HIS A 378 -17.16 -1.24 20.00
CA HIS A 378 -16.88 -0.23 18.99
C HIS A 378 -15.37 -0.20 18.68
N LEU A 379 -15.01 -0.22 17.39
CA LEU A 379 -13.62 -0.32 16.91
C LEU A 379 -12.88 -1.49 17.57
N PRO A 380 -13.38 -2.74 17.41
CA PRO A 380 -12.77 -3.90 18.05
C PRO A 380 -11.33 -4.05 17.59
N ALA A 381 -10.42 -4.35 18.52
CA ALA A 381 -9.01 -4.58 18.24
C ALA A 381 -8.62 -6.03 18.56
N GLY A 382 -8.01 -6.72 17.58
CA GLY A 382 -7.41 -8.03 17.75
C GLY A 382 -5.93 -7.97 18.14
N ASP A 383 -5.12 -7.26 17.37
CA ASP A 383 -3.70 -7.03 17.65
C ASP A 383 -3.45 -5.56 18.01
N LEU A 384 -2.55 -5.29 18.97
CA LEU A 384 -2.14 -3.93 19.37
C LEU A 384 -0.62 -3.89 19.59
N TYR A 385 0.02 -2.89 19.01
CA TYR A 385 1.46 -2.66 19.08
C TYR A 385 1.76 -1.23 19.51
N ARG A 386 2.88 -1.03 20.23
CA ARG A 386 3.43 0.28 20.56
C ARG A 386 4.78 0.47 19.88
N LEU A 387 4.79 1.21 18.77
CA LEU A 387 5.96 1.47 17.93
C LEU A 387 6.78 2.66 18.46
N PRO A 388 8.07 2.47 18.81
CA PRO A 388 8.98 3.57 19.16
C PRO A 388 9.13 4.60 18.04
N ALA A 389 9.58 5.81 18.39
CA ALA A 389 9.72 6.92 17.45
C ALA A 389 10.61 6.58 16.24
N GLY A 390 11.76 5.96 16.47
CA GLY A 390 12.65 5.52 15.38
C GLY A 390 12.05 4.46 14.45
N GLU A 391 11.19 3.57 14.97
CA GLU A 391 10.47 2.58 14.16
C GLU A 391 9.40 3.22 13.28
N ARG A 392 8.72 4.25 13.79
CA ARG A 392 7.74 5.02 13.00
C ARG A 392 8.42 5.83 11.90
N ALA A 393 9.54 6.49 12.23
CA ALA A 393 10.35 7.22 11.25
C ALA A 393 10.87 6.29 10.14
N ALA A 394 11.45 5.14 10.50
CA ALA A 394 11.89 4.14 9.53
C ALA A 394 10.71 3.65 8.67
N LYS A 395 9.53 3.41 9.29
CA LYS A 395 8.31 3.04 8.57
C LYS A 395 7.93 4.08 7.51
N GLN A 396 7.85 5.36 7.87
CA GLN A 396 7.51 6.43 6.92
C GLN A 396 8.53 6.51 5.78
N LEU A 397 9.84 6.52 6.10
CA LEU A 397 10.90 6.58 5.08
C LEU A 397 10.82 5.41 4.08
N LEU A 398 10.61 4.20 4.57
CA LEU A 398 10.55 3.00 3.73
C LEU A 398 9.28 2.94 2.87
N LEU A 399 8.16 3.46 3.37
CA LEU A 399 6.93 3.61 2.59
C LEU A 399 7.07 4.74 1.55
N ALA A 400 7.74 5.84 1.89
CA ALA A 400 8.00 6.95 0.96
C ALA A 400 8.90 6.58 -0.22
N LEU A 401 9.80 5.59 -0.05
CA LEU A 401 10.59 5.05 -1.16
C LEU A 401 9.74 4.42 -2.27
N SER A 402 8.47 4.08 -2.02
CA SER A 402 7.52 3.63 -3.05
C SER A 402 7.10 4.74 -4.00
N PHE A 403 7.35 5.99 -3.62
CA PHE A 403 7.20 7.17 -4.45
C PHE A 403 8.57 7.64 -4.99
N GLY A 404 9.62 6.84 -4.80
CA GLY A 404 10.97 7.14 -5.24
C GLY A 404 11.65 8.25 -4.43
N VAL A 405 11.11 8.65 -3.27
CA VAL A 405 11.57 9.83 -2.53
C VAL A 405 12.01 9.53 -1.10
N VAL A 406 12.96 10.33 -0.62
CA VAL A 406 13.29 10.55 0.78
C VAL A 406 13.11 12.03 1.05
N ASP A 407 12.30 12.41 2.04
CA ASP A 407 11.93 13.80 2.32
C ASP A 407 12.08 14.08 3.82
N GLY A 408 13.14 14.82 4.17
CA GLY A 408 13.46 15.17 5.54
C GLY A 408 12.44 16.13 6.14
N ALA A 409 11.89 17.04 5.33
CA ALA A 409 10.89 18.00 5.78
C ALA A 409 9.55 17.31 6.13
N ARG A 410 9.09 16.34 5.33
CA ARG A 410 7.92 15.51 5.66
C ARG A 410 8.15 14.68 6.92
N LEU A 411 9.34 14.08 7.08
CA LEU A 411 9.68 13.33 8.29
C LEU A 411 9.62 14.19 9.55
N ARG A 412 10.20 15.40 9.50
CA ARG A 412 10.13 16.36 10.61
C ARG A 412 8.70 16.77 10.94
N ARG A 413 7.89 17.10 9.94
CA ARG A 413 6.48 17.47 10.19
C ARG A 413 5.70 16.34 10.85
N ALA A 414 5.90 15.10 10.38
CA ALA A 414 5.18 13.94 10.87
C ALA A 414 5.60 13.48 12.27
N HIS A 415 6.87 13.64 12.63
CA HIS A 415 7.44 13.00 13.82
C HIS A 415 8.23 13.91 14.74
N GLY A 416 8.56 15.13 14.32
CA GLY A 416 9.46 16.04 15.04
C GLY A 416 10.90 15.54 15.08
N ILE A 417 11.33 14.74 14.08
CA ILE A 417 12.64 14.10 14.05
C ILE A 417 13.40 14.53 12.78
N GLU A 418 14.63 15.00 12.96
CA GLU A 418 15.57 15.27 11.86
C GLU A 418 15.97 13.99 11.14
N LEU A 419 16.06 14.07 9.80
CA LEU A 419 16.48 12.92 8.99
C LEU A 419 17.86 12.39 9.39
N ASP A 420 18.80 13.30 9.68
CA ASP A 420 20.17 12.95 10.10
C ASP A 420 20.19 12.12 11.40
N ALA A 421 19.30 12.44 12.34
CA ALA A 421 19.18 11.71 13.60
C ALA A 421 18.66 10.27 13.43
N VAL A 422 17.95 9.98 12.33
CA VAL A 422 17.41 8.65 12.02
C VAL A 422 18.36 7.84 11.16
N CYS A 423 18.89 8.45 10.10
CA CYS A 423 19.63 7.73 9.07
C CYS A 423 20.79 8.53 8.44
N GLY A 424 21.37 9.53 9.12
CA GLY A 424 22.47 10.35 8.62
C GLY A 424 23.60 9.58 7.92
N PRO A 425 24.29 8.65 8.62
CA PRO A 425 25.35 7.84 8.01
C PRO A 425 24.88 6.99 6.83
N ALA A 426 23.62 6.53 6.84
CA ALA A 426 23.03 5.76 5.75
C ALA A 426 22.74 6.65 4.53
N LEU A 427 22.24 7.86 4.74
CA LEU A 427 21.99 8.85 3.70
C LEU A 427 23.30 9.31 3.06
N GLU A 428 24.30 9.69 3.86
CA GLU A 428 25.63 10.05 3.38
C GLU A 428 26.26 8.92 2.54
N PHE A 429 26.13 7.67 3.02
CA PHE A 429 26.59 6.51 2.27
C PHE A 429 25.86 6.37 0.94
N ALA A 430 24.52 6.43 0.94
CA ALA A 430 23.71 6.32 -0.27
C ALA A 430 24.04 7.40 -1.30
N LEU A 431 24.27 8.65 -0.86
CA LEU A 431 24.71 9.76 -1.72
C LEU A 431 26.10 9.51 -2.30
N SER A 432 27.07 9.10 -1.47
CA SER A 432 28.44 8.80 -1.92
C SER A 432 28.54 7.62 -2.91
N ARG A 433 27.50 6.78 -2.98
CA ARG A 433 27.38 5.65 -3.92
C ARG A 433 26.49 5.95 -5.13
N GLY A 434 25.95 7.17 -5.21
CA GLY A 434 25.00 7.56 -6.26
C GLY A 434 23.72 6.72 -6.26
N TYR A 435 23.28 6.24 -5.10
CA TYR A 435 21.99 5.55 -4.96
C TYR A 435 20.85 6.56 -4.92
N LEU A 436 21.09 7.71 -4.28
CA LEU A 436 20.17 8.83 -4.20
C LEU A 436 20.79 10.05 -4.86
N VAL A 437 19.95 10.92 -5.43
CA VAL A 437 20.32 12.24 -5.94
C VAL A 437 19.47 13.32 -5.28
N PRO A 438 20.01 14.52 -5.00
CA PRO A 438 19.22 15.64 -4.50
C PRO A 438 18.10 16.04 -5.46
N ASP A 439 16.92 16.35 -4.91
CA ASP A 439 15.72 16.85 -5.62
C ASP A 439 15.09 18.01 -4.83
N GLY A 440 15.91 19.04 -4.58
CA GLY A 440 15.57 20.20 -3.76
C GLY A 440 16.15 20.14 -2.35
N ASP A 441 15.68 21.04 -1.49
CA ASP A 441 16.15 21.15 -0.11
C ASP A 441 15.61 20.00 0.73
N GLU A 442 16.53 19.24 1.33
CA GLU A 442 16.23 18.09 2.19
C GLU A 442 15.34 17.02 1.56
N ARG A 443 15.37 16.94 0.23
CA ARG A 443 14.65 15.96 -0.55
C ARG A 443 15.60 15.27 -1.51
N TRP A 444 15.47 13.96 -1.61
CA TRP A 444 16.27 13.12 -2.47
C TRP A 444 15.38 12.14 -3.21
N THR A 445 15.80 11.77 -4.42
CA THR A 445 15.13 10.74 -5.22
C THR A 445 16.08 9.59 -5.50
N LEU A 446 15.53 8.42 -5.80
CA LEU A 446 16.31 7.31 -6.33
C LEU A 446 17.00 7.75 -7.62
N ALA A 447 18.30 7.52 -7.73
CA ALA A 447 19.06 7.89 -8.91
C ALA A 447 18.50 7.15 -10.16
N PRO A 448 18.33 7.84 -11.30
CA PRO A 448 17.89 7.19 -12.54
C PRO A 448 18.74 5.97 -12.92
N GLY A 449 18.10 4.89 -13.36
CA GLY A 449 18.74 3.60 -13.69
C GLY A 449 19.21 2.79 -12.49
N ARG A 450 18.88 3.19 -11.24
CA ARG A 450 19.34 2.53 -10.01
C ARG A 450 18.23 1.79 -9.26
N PHE A 451 17.27 1.21 -9.98
CA PHE A 451 16.22 0.42 -9.32
C PHE A 451 16.75 -0.90 -8.73
N ASP A 452 17.88 -1.38 -9.26
CA ASP A 452 18.62 -2.56 -8.79
C ASP A 452 19.07 -2.43 -7.33
N VAL A 453 19.41 -1.22 -6.87
CA VAL A 453 19.88 -1.00 -5.49
C VAL A 453 18.76 -0.79 -4.49
N LEU A 454 17.48 -0.83 -4.89
CA LEU A 454 16.36 -0.54 -3.99
C LEU A 454 16.32 -1.47 -2.74
N PRO A 455 16.61 -2.78 -2.83
CA PRO A 455 16.73 -3.62 -1.63
C PRO A 455 17.85 -3.18 -0.68
N ARG A 456 19.00 -2.75 -1.23
CA ARG A 456 20.12 -2.20 -0.43
C ARG A 456 19.70 -0.89 0.24
N LEU A 457 19.07 0.01 -0.51
CA LEU A 457 18.61 1.29 0.01
C LEU A 457 17.59 1.11 1.14
N ARG A 458 16.62 0.21 0.96
CA ARG A 458 15.67 -0.17 2.02
C ARG A 458 16.39 -0.73 3.25
N ALA A 459 17.40 -1.58 3.06
CA ALA A 459 18.20 -2.11 4.18
C ALA A 459 18.94 -1.01 4.95
N LEU A 460 19.44 0.02 4.28
CA LEU A 460 20.11 1.17 4.93
C LEU A 460 19.18 1.96 5.84
N PHE A 461 17.87 1.98 5.57
CA PHE A 461 16.87 2.71 6.37
C PHE A 461 16.11 1.84 7.37
N HIS A 462 16.40 0.54 7.46
CA HIS A 462 15.94 -0.27 8.58
C HIS A 462 16.61 0.19 9.89
N THR A 463 15.89 0.10 11.01
CA THR A 463 16.51 0.32 12.31
C THR A 463 17.57 -0.75 12.60
N ALA A 464 18.53 -0.41 13.47
CA ALA A 464 19.54 -1.38 13.92
C ALA A 464 18.89 -2.61 14.59
N ALA A 465 17.78 -2.41 15.30
CA ALA A 465 17.02 -3.49 15.94
C ALA A 465 16.38 -4.43 14.90
N ALA A 466 15.75 -3.88 13.86
CA ALA A 466 15.15 -4.67 12.78
C ALA A 466 16.22 -5.44 11.99
N THR A 467 17.35 -4.80 11.66
CA THR A 467 18.49 -5.44 11.00
C THR A 467 19.08 -6.58 11.84
N ALA A 468 19.29 -6.34 13.14
CA ALA A 468 19.79 -7.37 14.04
C ALA A 468 18.81 -8.53 14.21
N TRP A 469 17.50 -8.25 14.18
CA TRP A 469 16.47 -9.29 14.22
C TRP A 469 16.50 -10.15 12.96
N LEU A 470 16.53 -9.54 11.77
CA LEU A 470 16.60 -10.26 10.49
C LEU A 470 17.82 -11.19 10.43
N ASP A 471 18.98 -10.72 10.86
CA ASP A 471 20.20 -11.53 10.88
C ASP A 471 20.08 -12.77 11.78
N ARG A 472 19.39 -12.66 12.92
CA ARG A 472 19.13 -13.83 13.79
C ARG A 472 18.22 -14.86 13.14
N GLN A 473 17.35 -14.45 12.23
CA GLN A 473 16.48 -15.36 11.47
C GLN A 473 17.25 -16.14 10.38
N ARG A 474 18.55 -15.85 10.18
CA ARG A 474 19.42 -16.42 9.14
C ARG A 474 20.68 -17.05 9.74
N PRO A 475 20.55 -18.17 10.50
CA PRO A 475 21.68 -18.75 11.22
C PRO A 475 22.86 -19.19 10.34
N GLY A 476 22.65 -19.46 9.05
CA GLY A 476 23.70 -19.87 8.09
C GLY A 476 24.54 -18.74 7.49
N LEU A 477 24.21 -17.46 7.76
CA LEU A 477 24.92 -16.30 7.22
C LEU A 477 26.05 -15.81 8.14
N ARG A 478 26.29 -16.48 9.29
CA ARG A 478 27.23 -16.01 10.33
C ARG A 478 28.71 -16.23 10.03
N VAL A 479 29.06 -16.74 8.85
CA VAL A 479 30.45 -16.95 8.45
C VAL A 479 30.64 -16.34 7.08
N LEU A 480 31.33 -15.19 7.05
CA LEU A 480 32.27 -14.73 6.02
C LEU A 480 32.83 -13.37 6.47
#